data_AF-A0A1K1M201-F1
#
_entry.id   AF-A0A1K1M201-F1
#
_cell.length_a   1.000
_cell.length_b   1.000
_cell.length_c   1.000
_cell.angle_alpha   90.00
_cell.angle_beta   90.00
_cell.angle_gamma   90.00
#
_symmetry.space_group_name_H-M   'P 1'
#
loop_
_entity.id
_entity.type
_entity.pdbx_description
1 polymer ?
#
loop_
_entity_poly.entity_id
_entity_poly.type
_entity_poly.pdbx_seq_one_letter_code
_entity_poly.pdbx_strand_id
1 'polypeptide(L)'
;MEEIKTIHEVNPALAYLQGMLWAAFGVKVISTDAHEWQIDAMKEYASKLKETEIEHSSLSIAERENQRKLWKQWIDTTTRGFKDELKRVGRMK
;
A
#
# COMPACT_ATOMS: atom_id res chain seq x y z
N MET A 1 2.35 22.02 17.54
CA MET A 1 2.66 21.58 16.17
C MET A 1 3.48 20.31 16.32
N GLU A 2 2.92 19.15 16.04
CA GLU A 2 3.69 17.90 15.99
C GLU A 2 4.62 17.95 14.78
N GLU A 3 5.91 17.75 15.02
CA GLU A 3 6.92 17.60 13.98
C GLU A 3 6.59 16.38 13.11
N ILE A 4 6.38 16.62 11.81
CA ILE A 4 6.26 15.56 10.82
C ILE A 4 7.65 14.96 10.61
N LYS A 5 7.87 13.80 11.23
CA LYS A 5 9.09 13.01 11.13
C LYS A 5 9.34 12.57 9.68
N THR A 6 10.51 12.91 9.16
CA THR A 6 10.95 12.57 7.80
C THR A 6 11.18 11.07 7.63
N ILE A 7 11.04 10.58 6.38
CA ILE A 7 11.07 9.17 5.95
C ILE A 7 12.32 8.38 6.41
N HIS A 8 13.38 9.05 6.86
CA HIS A 8 14.55 8.41 7.49
C HIS A 8 14.30 7.82 8.88
N GLU A 9 13.16 8.11 9.52
CA GLU A 9 12.82 7.59 10.85
C GLU A 9 11.88 6.37 10.84
N VAL A 10 11.43 5.93 9.67
CA VAL A 10 10.57 4.76 9.59
C VAL A 10 11.44 3.52 9.58
N ASN A 11 11.62 2.91 10.75
CA ASN A 11 12.27 1.60 10.87
C ASN A 11 11.62 0.66 9.84
N PRO A 12 12.37 0.13 8.86
CA PRO A 12 11.82 -0.71 7.80
C PRO A 12 11.08 -1.94 8.34
N ALA A 13 11.51 -2.46 9.49
CA ALA A 13 10.82 -3.53 10.20
C ALA A 13 9.48 -3.05 10.76
N LEU A 14 9.38 -1.81 11.26
CA LEU A 14 8.12 -1.25 11.75
C LEU A 14 7.13 -0.99 10.61
N ALA A 15 7.59 -0.46 9.47
CA ALA A 15 6.74 -0.30 8.27
C ALA A 15 6.26 -1.66 7.75
N TYR A 16 7.14 -2.65 7.71
CA TYR A 16 6.79 -4.01 7.32
C TYR A 16 5.79 -4.64 8.30
N LEU A 17 6.02 -4.50 9.60
CA LEU A 17 5.11 -4.99 10.65
C LEU A 17 3.75 -4.28 10.61
N GLN A 18 3.70 -2.96 10.40
CA GLN A 18 2.45 -2.22 10.21
C GLN A 18 1.73 -2.66 8.93
N GLY A 19 2.46 -2.83 7.82
CA GLY A 19 1.90 -3.36 6.57
C GLY A 19 1.32 -4.77 6.75
N MET A 20 2.03 -5.65 7.46
CA MET A 20 1.53 -6.98 7.82
C MET A 20 0.34 -6.91 8.77
N LEU A 21 0.33 -6.00 9.74
CA LEU A 21 -0.78 -5.81 10.66
C LEU A 21 -2.04 -5.33 9.92
N TRP A 22 -1.89 -4.39 8.98
CA TRP A 22 -2.98 -3.91 8.13
C TRP A 22 -3.44 -4.96 7.12
N ALA A 23 -2.52 -5.77 6.58
CA ALA A 23 -2.87 -6.90 5.72
C ALA A 23 -3.61 -7.99 6.51
N ALA A 24 -3.16 -8.33 7.71
CA ALA A 24 -3.82 -9.30 8.59
C ALA A 24 -5.16 -8.77 9.10
N PHE A 25 -5.25 -7.48 9.43
CA PHE A 25 -6.49 -6.80 9.79
C PHE A 25 -7.44 -6.76 8.60
N GLY A 26 -6.96 -6.47 7.39
CA GLY A 26 -7.71 -6.57 6.14
C GLY A 26 -8.22 -7.99 5.90
N VAL A 27 -7.39 -9.02 6.04
CA VAL A 27 -7.84 -10.43 5.92
C VAL A 27 -8.89 -10.81 6.96
N LYS A 28 -8.81 -10.25 8.17
CA LYS A 28 -9.73 -10.51 9.30
C LYS A 28 -11.03 -9.70 9.22
N VAL A 29 -10.98 -8.46 8.70
CA VAL A 29 -12.15 -7.61 8.44
C VAL A 29 -12.86 -8.03 7.16
N ILE A 30 -12.11 -8.38 6.12
CA ILE A 30 -12.57 -9.01 4.88
C ILE A 30 -12.65 -10.53 5.09
N SER A 31 -12.99 -11.01 6.29
CA SER A 31 -13.32 -12.44 6.51
C SER A 31 -14.62 -12.88 5.83
N THR A 32 -15.17 -12.02 4.97
CA THR A 32 -16.18 -12.29 3.96
C THR A 32 -15.56 -12.35 2.55
N ASP A 33 -16.31 -12.82 1.56
CA ASP A 33 -15.92 -12.71 0.16
C ASP A 33 -15.54 -11.26 -0.18
N ALA A 34 -14.42 -11.08 -0.89
CA ALA A 34 -13.97 -9.80 -1.41
C ALA A 34 -14.38 -9.68 -2.88
N HIS A 35 -14.92 -8.53 -3.26
CA HIS A 35 -15.10 -8.19 -4.67
C HIS A 35 -13.87 -7.50 -5.21
N GLU A 36 -13.56 -7.76 -6.48
CA GLU A 36 -12.38 -7.20 -7.15
C GLU A 36 -12.35 -5.66 -7.08
N TRP A 37 -13.50 -4.99 -7.22
CA TRP A 37 -13.62 -3.54 -7.15
C TRP A 37 -13.25 -2.96 -5.78
N GLN A 38 -13.45 -3.70 -4.68
CA GLN A 38 -13.10 -3.23 -3.33
C GLN A 38 -11.57 -3.14 -3.18
N ILE A 39 -10.88 -4.12 -3.75
CA ILE A 39 -9.42 -4.17 -3.78
C ILE A 39 -8.88 -3.03 -4.66
N ASP A 40 -9.52 -2.78 -5.81
CA ASP A 40 -9.13 -1.69 -6.70
C ASP A 40 -9.36 -0.31 -6.08
N ALA A 41 -10.46 -0.11 -5.35
CA ALA A 41 -10.72 1.12 -4.61
C ALA A 41 -9.67 1.38 -3.52
N MET A 42 -9.26 0.33 -2.78
CA MET A 42 -8.19 0.44 -1.78
C MET A 42 -6.84 0.77 -2.42
N LYS A 43 -6.53 0.15 -3.56
CA LYS A 43 -5.33 0.47 -4.34
C LYS A 43 -5.32 1.93 -4.78
N GLU A 44 -6.44 2.45 -5.27
CA GLU A 44 -6.56 3.85 -5.70
C GLU A 44 -6.36 4.80 -4.51
N TYR A 45 -6.98 4.51 -3.37
CA TYR A 45 -6.83 5.32 -2.15
C TYR A 45 -5.38 5.33 -1.66
N ALA A 46 -4.75 4.15 -1.57
CA ALA A 46 -3.34 4.03 -1.19
C ALA A 46 -2.41 4.75 -2.17
N SER A 47 -2.72 4.72 -3.47
CA SER A 47 -1.96 5.46 -4.48
C SER A 47 -2.06 6.97 -4.29
N LYS A 48 -3.26 7.50 -4.01
CA LYS A 48 -3.49 8.92 -3.72
C LYS A 48 -2.74 9.36 -2.46
N LEU A 49 -2.83 8.58 -1.38
CA LEU A 49 -2.12 8.87 -0.14
C LEU A 49 -0.61 8.92 -0.39
N LYS A 50 -0.06 7.93 -1.10
CA LYS A 50 1.37 7.88 -1.38
C LYS A 50 1.84 9.03 -2.26
N GLU A 51 1.04 9.42 -3.24
CA GLU A 51 1.32 10.55 -4.11
C GLU A 51 1.42 11.86 -3.29
N THR A 52 0.49 12.07 -2.36
CA THR A 52 0.53 13.21 -1.42
C THR A 52 1.78 13.17 -0.53
N GLU A 53 2.16 12.01 0.01
CA GLU A 53 3.40 11.87 0.79
C GLU A 53 4.65 12.22 -0.03
N ILE A 54 4.73 11.75 -1.27
CA ILE A 54 5.87 12.02 -2.16
C ILE A 54 5.94 13.51 -2.49
N GLU A 55 4.81 14.14 -2.79
CA GLU A 55 4.76 15.56 -3.16
C GLU A 55 5.18 16.48 -2.00
N HIS A 56 4.81 16.13 -0.76
CA HIS A 56 5.20 16.88 0.43
C HIS A 56 6.55 16.45 1.04
N SER A 57 7.25 15.50 0.43
CA SER A 57 8.56 15.05 0.92
C SER A 57 9.67 16.06 0.64
N SER A 58 10.78 16.00 1.38
CA SER A 58 11.98 16.81 1.12
C SER A 58 12.85 16.28 -0.04
N LEU A 59 12.37 15.28 -0.79
CA LEU A 59 13.10 14.66 -1.90
C LEU A 59 13.22 15.59 -3.09
N SER A 60 14.32 15.45 -3.84
CA SER A 60 14.48 16.12 -5.13
C SER A 60 13.45 15.60 -6.15
N ILE A 61 13.24 16.36 -7.23
CA ILE A 61 12.31 15.99 -8.31
C ILE A 61 12.64 14.60 -8.88
N ALA A 62 13.92 14.30 -9.11
CA ALA A 62 14.37 13.02 -9.65
C ALA A 62 14.10 11.85 -8.67
N GLU A 63 14.30 12.07 -7.37
CA GLU A 63 14.03 11.07 -6.34
C GLU A 63 12.53 10.82 -6.16
N ARG A 64 11.71 11.86 -6.21
CA ARG A 64 10.23 11.74 -6.20
C ARG A 64 9.74 10.91 -7.39
N GLU A 65 10.25 11.19 -8.58
CA GLU A 65 9.89 10.43 -9.79
C GLU A 65 10.32 8.96 -9.69
N ASN A 66 11.51 8.70 -9.15
CA ASN A 66 11.96 7.34 -8.92
C ASN A 66 11.07 6.62 -7.88
N GLN A 67 10.70 7.29 -6.78
CA GLN A 67 9.80 6.73 -5.79
C GLN A 67 8.41 6.43 -6.37
N ARG A 68 7.84 7.31 -7.19
CA ARG A 68 6.56 7.06 -7.88
C ARG A 68 6.62 5.80 -8.72
N LYS A 69 7.70 5.62 -9.50
CA LYS A 69 7.89 4.43 -10.34
C LYS A 69 7.98 3.15 -9.51
N LEU A 70 8.81 3.16 -8.47
CA LEU A 70 8.98 2.00 -7.58
C LEU A 70 7.68 1.65 -6.85
N TRP A 71 6.98 2.64 -6.32
CA TRP A 71 5.70 2.44 -5.66
C TRP A 71 4.65 1.86 -6.60
N LYS A 72 4.53 2.41 -7.80
CA LYS A 72 3.57 1.92 -8.82
C LYS A 72 3.82 0.45 -9.15
N GLN A 73 5.08 0.08 -9.40
CA GLN A 73 5.43 -1.32 -9.67
C GLN A 73 5.09 -2.24 -8.49
N TRP A 74 5.41 -1.81 -7.27
CA TRP A 74 5.14 -2.57 -6.06
C TRP A 74 3.65 -2.76 -5.81
N ILE A 75 2.85 -1.70 -5.89
CA ILE A 75 1.41 -1.77 -5.60
C ILE A 75 0.66 -2.57 -6.68
N ASP A 76 1.07 -2.47 -7.95
CA ASP A 76 0.52 -3.27 -9.05
C ASP A 76 0.81 -4.76 -8.86
N THR A 77 2.04 -5.11 -8.50
CA THR A 77 2.45 -6.51 -8.29
C THR A 77 1.78 -7.11 -7.06
N THR A 78 1.77 -6.36 -5.95
CA THR A 78 1.20 -6.81 -4.67
C THR A 78 -0.32 -6.98 -4.77
N THR A 79 -1.01 -6.01 -5.39
CA THR A 79 -2.47 -6.10 -5.59
C THR A 79 -2.84 -7.32 -6.42
N ARG A 80 -2.07 -7.60 -7.49
CA ARG A 80 -2.29 -8.78 -8.33
C ARG A 80 -2.09 -10.07 -7.55
N GLY A 81 -0.97 -10.22 -6.84
CA GLY A 81 -0.70 -11.41 -6.04
C GLY A 81 -1.76 -11.63 -4.94
N PHE A 82 -2.23 -10.55 -4.33
CA PHE A 82 -3.33 -10.62 -3.37
C PHE A 82 -4.65 -11.07 -4.02
N LYS A 83 -4.97 -10.53 -5.21
CA LYS A 83 -6.14 -10.94 -5.98
C LYS A 83 -6.07 -12.43 -6.36
N ASP A 84 -4.92 -12.88 -6.85
CA ASP A 84 -4.70 -14.26 -7.25
C ASP A 84 -4.85 -15.22 -6.06
N GLU A 85 -4.30 -14.85 -4.90
CA GLU A 85 -4.42 -15.65 -3.67
C GLU A 85 -5.88 -15.76 -3.20
N LEU A 86 -6.63 -14.66 -3.22
CA LEU A 86 -8.06 -14.67 -2.86
C LEU A 86 -8.90 -15.52 -3.81
N LYS A 87 -8.62 -15.49 -5.12
CA LYS A 87 -9.24 -16.39 -6.10
C LYS A 87 -8.88 -17.85 -5.82
N ARG A 88 -7.60 -18.13 -5.53
CA ARG A 88 -7.09 -19.48 -5.21
C ARG A 88 -7.78 -20.09 -3.99
N VAL A 89 -8.06 -19.30 -2.95
CA VAL A 89 -8.72 -19.78 -1.72
C VAL A 89 -10.25 -19.65 -1.77
N GLY A 90 -10.83 -19.28 -2.92
CA GLY A 90 -12.27 -19.20 -3.13
C GLY A 90 -12.96 -18.04 -2.39
N ARG A 91 -12.21 -16.99 -2.02
CA ARG A 91 -12.70 -15.81 -1.29
C ARG A 91 -12.90 -14.59 -2.18
N MET A 92 -12.76 -14.75 -3.48
CA MET A 92 -13.10 -13.74 -4.49
C MET A 92 -13.55 -14.46 -5.75
N LYS A 93 -14.67 -13.98 -6.31
CA LYS A 93 -15.26 -14.48 -7.55
C LYS A 93 -14.95 -13.55 -8.71
#